data_AF-A0A3D5DDJ6-F1
#
_entry.id   AF-A0A3D5DDJ6-F1
#
_cell.length_a   1.000
_cell.length_b   1.000
_cell.length_c   1.000
_cell.angle_alpha   90.00
_cell.angle_beta   90.00
_cell.angle_gamma   90.00
#
_symmetry.space_group_name_H-M   'P 1'
#
loop_
_entity.id
_entity.type
_entity.pdbx_description
1 polymer ?
#
loop_
_entity_poly.entity_id
_entity_poly.type
_entity_poly.pdbx_seq_one_letter_code
_entity_poly.pdbx_strand_id
1 'polypeptide(L)'
;MSRGICSGVAVVLGLFITTGVSAWQSKDGSTVIHGFADYTHHNRADYGVVKGRLRGQLEINKDFGRVGIFRGVSLNSVLRITHDGVYDWNESNYGDESGGAVTFGNSGVPNGTADGTQTPWGASPVTAGNGALPGGGGFGFNTALNPNVGLKKVGSELGHTNNAGTFGGGLEFATPTRPCDIDPRGCIDGYMDMDENDLRHPELTDENRWLRELYLDATLPFANGDELNFRIGRQQVVWGRTDLFRVLDQINPIDFSIQNIYEEFEDSRIPLGIFNMEWRLGGVGMFSDLNFQFLWNFEEFTPHMLGQGGQPYNILLAGDLFRSLKNCWDNGCTVGNFANGLSPVGNLTTDFPANTIGIRNVHLPDGIGDQFGLRMEGVFKSVGFSINAAYYYSQLPSLRAGIPSVDPFVGPGAANPTDPTDTFGVQRFRPFVPAFDIHFPRVLLIGTSADFYIDYIKSAFRVEFAFTDGEEFADTSKARLFSESDVLRWVVGWDRPTYIRLL
;
A
#
# COMPACT_ATOMS: atom_id res chain seq x y z
N MET A 1 -34.07 -12.94 -53.85
CA MET A 1 -34.50 -13.44 -52.53
C MET A 1 -33.33 -13.28 -51.57
N SER A 2 -33.61 -12.81 -50.37
CA SER A 2 -32.78 -12.03 -49.44
C SER A 2 -31.39 -12.56 -49.07
N ARG A 3 -30.40 -11.64 -49.14
CA ARG A 3 -29.21 -11.60 -48.28
C ARG A 3 -29.50 -10.70 -47.07
N GLY A 4 -29.12 -11.11 -45.87
CA GLY A 4 -29.02 -10.26 -44.68
C GLY A 4 -27.57 -10.27 -44.21
N ILE A 5 -26.93 -9.11 -44.21
CA ILE A 5 -25.53 -8.87 -43.80
C ILE A 5 -25.57 -8.32 -42.38
N CYS A 6 -24.89 -8.98 -41.46
CA CYS A 6 -24.58 -8.49 -40.12
C CYS A 6 -23.21 -7.80 -40.21
N SER A 7 -23.16 -6.49 -40.05
CA SER A 7 -21.91 -5.72 -40.02
C SER A 7 -21.45 -5.54 -38.59
N GLY A 8 -20.44 -6.31 -38.17
CA GLY A 8 -19.62 -6.01 -37.00
C GLY A 8 -18.48 -5.08 -37.40
N VAL A 9 -18.35 -3.94 -36.74
CA VAL A 9 -17.20 -3.04 -36.89
C VAL A 9 -16.15 -3.47 -35.88
N ALA A 10 -15.11 -4.17 -36.35
CA ALA A 10 -13.88 -4.34 -35.62
C ALA A 10 -13.05 -3.05 -35.80
N VAL A 11 -12.82 -2.31 -34.72
CA VAL A 11 -11.85 -1.20 -34.71
C VAL A 11 -10.48 -1.82 -34.48
N VAL A 12 -9.69 -1.91 -35.55
CA VAL A 12 -8.26 -2.22 -35.48
C VAL A 12 -7.54 -0.95 -35.03
N LEU A 13 -7.14 -0.87 -33.76
CA LEU A 13 -6.27 0.20 -33.27
C LEU A 13 -4.83 -0.10 -33.70
N GLY A 14 -4.40 0.55 -34.77
CA GLY A 14 -2.99 0.65 -35.12
C GLY A 14 -2.29 1.62 -34.18
N LEU A 15 -1.32 1.11 -33.42
CA LEU A 15 -0.34 1.92 -32.69
C LEU A 15 0.49 2.75 -33.68
N PHE A 16 0.03 3.98 -33.93
CA PHE A 16 0.88 5.06 -34.41
C PHE A 16 1.13 6.01 -33.24
N ILE A 17 2.40 6.34 -33.03
CA ILE A 17 2.89 7.32 -32.07
C ILE A 17 2.33 8.69 -32.48
N THR A 18 1.16 9.02 -31.97
CA THR A 18 0.64 10.38 -31.91
C THR A 18 0.22 10.61 -30.47
N THR A 19 0.89 11.53 -29.78
CA THR A 19 0.40 12.15 -28.55
C THR A 19 -0.88 12.92 -28.91
N GLY A 20 -1.99 12.19 -29.02
CA GLY A 20 -3.26 12.71 -29.51
C GLY A 20 -4.35 12.27 -28.57
N VAL A 21 -4.85 13.21 -27.78
CA VAL A 21 -6.15 13.04 -27.12
C VAL A 21 -7.17 12.86 -28.23
N SER A 22 -7.77 11.68 -28.30
CA SER A 22 -8.82 11.38 -29.26
C SER A 22 -10.16 11.50 -28.54
N ALA A 23 -11.05 12.34 -29.07
CA ALA A 23 -12.41 12.47 -28.60
C ALA A 23 -13.35 12.07 -29.74
N TRP A 24 -14.25 11.14 -29.47
CA TRP A 24 -15.35 10.78 -30.36
C TRP A 24 -16.67 11.06 -29.67
N GLN A 25 -17.59 11.67 -30.40
CA GLN A 25 -18.95 11.89 -29.93
C GLN A 25 -19.94 11.24 -30.89
N SER A 26 -20.95 10.57 -30.36
CA SER A 26 -22.03 10.01 -31.16
C SER A 26 -22.82 11.11 -31.87
N LYS A 27 -23.46 10.78 -33.00
CA LYS A 27 -24.26 11.74 -33.78
C LYS A 27 -25.39 12.40 -32.98
N ASP A 28 -25.94 11.67 -32.02
CA ASP A 28 -27.00 12.15 -31.12
C ASP A 28 -26.46 12.89 -29.88
N GLY A 29 -25.13 13.04 -29.76
CA GLY A 29 -24.46 13.70 -28.65
C GLY A 29 -24.45 12.92 -27.33
N SER A 30 -25.17 11.78 -27.27
CA SER A 30 -25.43 11.02 -26.04
C SER A 30 -24.25 10.20 -25.55
N THR A 31 -23.27 9.90 -26.40
CA THR A 31 -22.10 9.09 -26.05
C THR A 31 -20.86 9.89 -26.36
N VAL A 32 -19.98 10.01 -25.38
CA VAL A 32 -18.69 10.65 -25.52
C VAL A 32 -17.62 9.65 -25.12
N ILE A 33 -16.62 9.53 -25.96
CA ILE A 33 -15.46 8.67 -25.74
C ILE A 33 -14.23 9.56 -25.81
N HIS A 34 -13.45 9.59 -24.73
CA HIS A 34 -12.16 10.23 -24.67
C HIS A 34 -11.09 9.16 -24.50
N GLY A 35 -9.94 9.34 -25.12
CA GLY A 35 -8.82 8.46 -24.87
C GLY A 35 -7.50 9.16 -25.09
N PHE A 36 -6.52 8.75 -24.31
CA PHE A 36 -5.15 9.21 -24.44
C PHE A 36 -4.18 8.05 -24.24
N ALA A 37 -2.99 8.24 -24.77
CA ALA A 37 -1.83 7.43 -24.43
C ALA A 37 -0.71 8.37 -24.00
N ASP A 38 -0.01 8.02 -22.92
CA ASP A 38 1.15 8.74 -22.44
C ASP A 38 2.30 7.79 -22.15
N TYR A 39 3.49 8.36 -22.08
CA TYR A 39 4.70 7.65 -21.67
C TYR A 39 5.39 8.45 -20.59
N THR A 40 5.69 7.78 -19.47
CA THR A 40 6.36 8.35 -18.30
C THR A 40 7.70 7.66 -18.10
N HIS A 41 8.77 8.45 -17.94
CA HIS A 41 10.12 7.95 -17.76
C HIS A 41 10.82 8.63 -16.58
N HIS A 42 11.33 7.83 -15.65
CA HIS A 42 12.09 8.32 -14.49
C HIS A 42 13.43 7.60 -14.38
N ASN A 43 14.47 8.37 -14.05
CA ASN A 43 15.80 7.85 -13.78
C ASN A 43 16.24 8.26 -12.37
N ARG A 44 17.02 7.39 -11.74
CA ARG A 44 17.68 7.65 -10.46
C ARG A 44 19.18 7.50 -10.64
N ALA A 45 19.96 8.37 -10.00
CA ALA A 45 21.41 8.21 -9.92
C ALA A 45 21.74 6.82 -9.37
N ASP A 46 22.77 6.18 -9.91
CA ASP A 46 23.29 4.85 -9.55
C ASP A 46 22.37 3.65 -9.85
N TYR A 47 21.06 3.88 -10.09
CA TYR A 47 20.07 2.83 -10.37
C TYR A 47 19.54 2.84 -11.82
N GLY A 48 19.84 3.89 -12.58
CA GLY A 48 19.35 4.02 -13.96
C GLY A 48 17.84 4.24 -14.02
N VAL A 49 17.16 3.54 -14.94
CA VAL A 49 15.72 3.67 -15.16
C VAL A 49 14.95 3.05 -13.99
N VAL A 50 14.07 3.83 -13.36
CA VAL A 50 13.21 3.41 -12.25
C VAL A 50 11.72 3.45 -12.57
N LYS A 51 11.35 4.08 -13.70
CA LYS A 51 10.01 4.02 -14.29
C LYS A 51 10.10 4.11 -15.81
N GLY A 52 9.36 3.25 -16.51
CA GLY A 52 9.26 3.24 -17.97
C GLY A 52 7.83 2.88 -18.38
N ARG A 53 6.86 3.68 -17.91
CA ARG A 53 5.43 3.38 -18.01
C ARG A 53 4.85 3.90 -19.32
N LEU A 54 4.36 3.01 -20.18
CA LEU A 54 3.40 3.35 -21.24
C LEU A 54 1.99 3.16 -20.68
N ARG A 55 1.15 4.19 -20.74
CA ARG A 55 -0.24 4.14 -20.28
C ARG A 55 -1.20 4.44 -21.42
N GLY A 56 -2.26 3.64 -21.54
CA GLY A 56 -3.42 3.94 -22.37
C GLY A 56 -4.67 4.01 -21.50
N GLN A 57 -5.49 5.04 -21.71
CA GLN A 57 -6.77 5.20 -21.02
C GLN A 57 -7.88 5.54 -22.00
N LEU A 58 -9.05 4.93 -21.77
CA LEU A 58 -10.28 5.18 -22.49
C LEU A 58 -11.39 5.49 -21.50
N GLU A 59 -12.02 6.65 -21.65
CA GLU A 59 -13.14 7.12 -20.85
C GLU A 59 -14.38 7.16 -21.72
N ILE A 60 -15.43 6.47 -21.28
CA ILE A 60 -16.68 6.35 -22.00
C ILE A 60 -17.78 6.89 -21.09
N ASN A 61 -18.46 7.93 -21.55
CA ASN A 61 -19.67 8.45 -20.94
C ASN A 61 -20.86 8.19 -21.89
N LYS A 62 -21.93 7.63 -21.35
CA LYS A 62 -23.20 7.43 -22.05
C LYS A 62 -24.32 8.09 -21.26
N ASP A 63 -24.88 9.16 -21.78
CA ASP A 63 -26.06 9.83 -21.25
C ASP A 63 -27.33 9.21 -21.85
N PHE A 64 -28.24 8.78 -20.98
CA PHE A 64 -29.59 8.30 -21.31
C PHE A 64 -30.66 9.36 -21.06
N GLY A 65 -30.29 10.51 -20.49
CA GLY A 65 -31.17 11.62 -20.19
C GLY A 65 -32.20 11.27 -19.12
N ARG A 66 -33.49 11.32 -19.49
CA ARG A 66 -34.60 11.01 -18.59
C ARG A 66 -35.07 9.58 -18.80
N VAL A 67 -35.02 8.77 -17.74
CA VAL A 67 -35.55 7.40 -17.73
C VAL A 67 -36.59 7.27 -16.62
N GLY A 68 -37.86 7.23 -17.00
CA GLY A 68 -38.98 7.19 -16.06
C GLY A 68 -39.01 8.41 -15.12
N ILE A 69 -38.88 8.14 -13.82
CA ILE A 69 -38.86 9.16 -12.77
C ILE A 69 -37.48 9.81 -12.57
N PHE A 70 -36.42 9.20 -13.11
CA PHE A 70 -35.05 9.67 -12.96
C PHE A 70 -34.65 10.62 -14.09
N ARG A 71 -33.80 11.60 -13.76
CA ARG A 71 -33.12 12.53 -14.68
C ARG A 71 -31.62 12.30 -14.65
N GLY A 72 -30.93 12.73 -15.70
CA GLY A 72 -29.47 12.67 -15.80
C GLY A 72 -28.93 11.24 -15.66
N VAL A 73 -29.69 10.26 -16.16
CA VAL A 73 -29.27 8.86 -16.07
C VAL A 73 -28.08 8.67 -17.00
N SER A 74 -26.92 8.32 -16.46
CA SER A 74 -25.71 8.15 -17.27
C SER A 74 -24.88 6.97 -16.79
N LEU A 75 -24.18 6.33 -17.73
CA LEU A 75 -23.21 5.28 -17.47
C LEU A 75 -21.82 5.85 -17.79
N ASN A 76 -20.91 5.75 -16.81
CA ASN A 76 -19.52 6.16 -16.94
C ASN A 76 -18.65 4.92 -16.83
N SER A 77 -17.62 4.84 -17.68
CA SER A 77 -16.61 3.79 -17.63
C SER A 77 -15.23 4.36 -17.93
N VAL A 78 -14.23 3.95 -17.16
CA VAL A 78 -12.83 4.26 -17.40
C VAL A 78 -12.09 2.95 -17.52
N LEU A 79 -11.46 2.73 -18.67
CA LEU A 79 -10.59 1.59 -18.95
C LEU A 79 -9.15 2.08 -18.95
N ARG A 80 -8.26 1.38 -18.25
CA ARG A 80 -6.84 1.70 -18.20
C ARG A 80 -6.01 0.46 -18.40
N ILE A 81 -4.95 0.59 -19.20
CA ILE A 81 -3.90 -0.42 -19.31
C ILE A 81 -2.56 0.29 -19.20
N THR A 82 -1.62 -0.32 -18.47
CA THR A 82 -0.23 0.15 -18.45
C THR A 82 0.74 -0.98 -18.72
N HIS A 83 1.93 -0.60 -19.17
CA HIS A 83 3.09 -1.46 -19.24
C HIS A 83 4.29 -0.70 -18.67
N ASP A 84 4.93 -1.25 -17.64
CA ASP A 84 6.13 -0.69 -17.01
C ASP A 84 7.38 -1.47 -17.43
N GLY A 85 8.12 -0.93 -18.40
CA GLY A 85 9.30 -1.58 -18.99
C GLY A 85 10.54 -1.60 -18.10
N VAL A 86 10.46 -1.15 -16.84
CA VAL A 86 11.60 -1.22 -15.90
C VAL A 86 12.05 -2.65 -15.67
N TYR A 87 11.08 -3.57 -15.56
CA TYR A 87 11.36 -4.98 -15.32
C TYR A 87 12.01 -5.65 -16.55
N ASP A 88 11.83 -5.09 -17.75
CA ASP A 88 12.47 -5.54 -19.00
C ASP A 88 13.84 -4.90 -19.25
N TRP A 89 14.01 -3.61 -18.97
CA TRP A 89 15.22 -2.86 -19.34
C TRP A 89 16.23 -2.73 -18.20
N ASN A 90 15.80 -2.95 -16.96
CA ASN A 90 16.60 -2.86 -15.75
C ASN A 90 16.44 -4.12 -14.88
N GLU A 91 16.46 -5.28 -15.53
CA GLU A 91 16.28 -6.60 -14.93
C GLU A 91 17.26 -6.86 -13.77
N SER A 92 18.51 -6.41 -13.89
CA SER A 92 19.55 -6.57 -12.84
C SER A 92 19.28 -5.80 -11.53
N ASN A 93 18.45 -4.76 -11.55
CA ASN A 93 18.08 -4.02 -10.33
C ASN A 93 16.67 -4.39 -9.84
N TYR A 94 15.74 -4.67 -10.74
CA TYR A 94 14.31 -4.80 -10.39
C TYR A 94 13.58 -6.01 -10.98
N GLY A 95 14.15 -6.68 -11.99
CA GLY A 95 13.53 -7.82 -12.67
C GLY A 95 14.03 -9.18 -12.17
N ASP A 96 13.98 -10.18 -13.04
CA ASP A 96 14.31 -11.59 -12.76
C ASP A 96 15.78 -11.84 -12.41
N GLU A 97 16.71 -11.00 -12.89
CA GLU A 97 18.13 -11.05 -12.55
C GLU A 97 18.48 -10.29 -11.26
N SER A 98 17.51 -9.61 -10.65
CA SER A 98 17.74 -8.69 -9.52
C SER A 98 18.39 -9.35 -8.30
N GLY A 99 19.16 -8.54 -7.57
CA GLY A 99 19.76 -8.90 -6.29
C GLY A 99 21.00 -9.77 -6.42
N GLY A 100 21.61 -10.10 -5.28
CA GLY A 100 22.86 -10.83 -5.25
C GLY A 100 23.13 -11.51 -3.92
N ALA A 101 24.40 -11.83 -3.68
CA ALA A 101 24.85 -12.31 -2.38
C ALA A 101 25.03 -11.13 -1.42
N VAL A 102 24.61 -11.31 -0.16
CA VAL A 102 24.76 -10.32 0.91
C VAL A 102 25.69 -10.84 2.00
N THR A 103 26.33 -9.90 2.70
CA THR A 103 27.17 -10.13 3.87
C THR A 103 26.81 -9.15 4.98
N PHE A 104 26.95 -9.56 6.24
CA PHE A 104 26.63 -8.74 7.41
C PHE A 104 27.86 -8.48 8.25
N GLY A 105 27.95 -7.28 8.82
CA GLY A 105 29.05 -6.91 9.70
C GLY A 105 28.90 -7.54 11.08
N ASN A 106 30.00 -7.95 11.68
CA ASN A 106 30.08 -8.33 13.08
C ASN A 106 30.95 -7.31 13.83
N SER A 107 30.56 -6.97 15.05
CA SER A 107 31.30 -6.04 15.90
C SER A 107 31.60 -6.66 17.26
N GLY A 108 32.79 -6.37 17.78
CA GLY A 108 33.12 -6.55 19.19
C GLY A 108 33.52 -7.94 19.63
N VAL A 109 34.07 -8.77 18.74
CA VAL A 109 34.69 -10.07 19.11
C VAL A 109 36.13 -9.80 19.59
N PRO A 110 36.70 -10.53 20.56
CA PRO A 110 38.11 -10.36 20.91
C PRO A 110 39.00 -10.42 19.67
N ASN A 111 39.91 -9.45 19.55
CA ASN A 111 40.80 -9.23 18.41
C ASN A 111 41.34 -10.55 17.84
N GLY A 112 40.90 -10.91 16.62
CA GLY A 112 41.44 -12.04 15.86
C GLY A 112 40.48 -13.16 15.43
N THR A 113 39.15 -13.10 15.66
CA THR A 113 38.23 -14.12 15.09
C THR A 113 36.98 -13.62 14.37
N ALA A 114 36.38 -12.48 14.73
CA ALA A 114 35.23 -11.94 13.98
C ALA A 114 34.96 -10.43 14.09
N ASP A 115 35.80 -9.64 14.79
CA ASP A 115 35.60 -8.18 14.90
C ASP A 115 35.94 -7.49 13.58
N GLY A 116 34.99 -6.73 13.03
CA GLY A 116 35.08 -6.18 11.68
C GLY A 116 34.94 -7.22 10.56
N THR A 117 34.62 -8.48 10.88
CA THR A 117 34.48 -9.55 9.89
C THR A 117 33.07 -9.53 9.29
N GLN A 118 33.00 -9.51 7.96
CA GLN A 118 31.76 -9.66 7.21
C GLN A 118 31.42 -11.15 7.08
N THR A 119 30.24 -11.56 7.53
CA THR A 119 29.76 -12.95 7.40
C THR A 119 28.69 -13.05 6.33
N PRO A 120 28.82 -13.99 5.37
CA PRO A 120 27.76 -14.28 4.41
C PRO A 120 26.46 -14.72 5.09
N TRP A 121 25.34 -14.51 4.38
CA TRP A 121 24.05 -15.10 4.73
C TRP A 121 24.16 -16.62 4.94
N GLY A 122 23.61 -17.11 6.04
CA GLY A 122 23.62 -18.50 6.50
C GLY A 122 24.94 -18.97 7.12
N ALA A 123 25.89 -18.07 7.34
CA ALA A 123 27.21 -18.36 7.90
C ALA A 123 27.52 -17.49 9.13
N SER A 124 26.51 -17.22 9.94
CA SER A 124 26.62 -16.39 11.14
C SER A 124 27.45 -17.05 12.24
N PRO A 125 28.20 -16.29 13.07
CA PRO A 125 28.85 -16.83 14.25
C PRO A 125 27.85 -17.30 15.33
N VAL A 126 26.62 -16.77 15.33
CA VAL A 126 25.53 -17.26 16.18
C VAL A 126 24.63 -18.14 15.32
N THR A 127 24.95 -19.43 15.32
CA THR A 127 24.27 -20.51 14.58
C THR A 127 24.20 -21.78 15.46
N ALA A 128 23.62 -22.88 14.98
CA ALA A 128 23.50 -24.14 15.74
C ALA A 128 24.83 -24.61 16.36
N GLY A 129 24.75 -25.26 17.54
CA GLY A 129 25.88 -25.96 18.15
C GLY A 129 26.57 -25.24 19.32
N ASN A 130 25.95 -24.20 19.89
CA ASN A 130 26.41 -23.58 21.13
C ASN A 130 26.26 -24.54 22.33
N GLY A 131 27.36 -25.15 22.75
CA GLY A 131 27.41 -26.10 23.88
C GLY A 131 27.02 -25.54 25.25
N ALA A 132 26.84 -24.22 25.40
CA ALA A 132 26.31 -23.61 26.61
C ALA A 132 24.76 -23.58 26.66
N LEU A 133 24.10 -23.86 25.54
CA LEU A 133 22.64 -23.90 25.43
C LEU A 133 22.12 -25.35 25.46
N PRO A 134 20.90 -25.60 25.98
CA PRO A 134 20.29 -26.92 25.98
C PRO A 134 20.34 -27.55 24.58
N GLY A 135 20.93 -28.74 24.45
CA GLY A 135 21.02 -29.45 23.17
C GLY A 135 21.85 -28.75 22.10
N GLY A 136 22.73 -27.80 22.46
CA GLY A 136 23.53 -27.04 21.51
C GLY A 136 22.83 -25.81 20.92
N GLY A 137 21.60 -25.49 21.33
CA GLY A 137 20.79 -24.43 20.72
C GLY A 137 20.26 -24.80 19.32
N GLY A 138 19.12 -24.23 18.95
CA GLY A 138 18.37 -24.48 17.72
C GLY A 138 18.53 -23.42 16.64
N PHE A 139 19.54 -22.56 16.73
CA PHE A 139 19.85 -21.54 15.73
C PHE A 139 20.22 -22.15 14.36
N GLY A 140 20.23 -21.33 13.30
CA GLY A 140 20.53 -21.78 11.94
C GLY A 140 19.29 -22.13 11.12
N PHE A 141 19.44 -22.13 9.79
CA PHE A 141 18.37 -22.46 8.86
C PHE A 141 18.92 -23.20 7.64
N ASN A 142 18.03 -23.75 6.81
CA ASN A 142 18.43 -24.51 5.63
C ASN A 142 18.84 -23.59 4.49
N THR A 143 20.15 -23.41 4.27
CA THR A 143 20.71 -22.57 3.21
C THR A 143 20.46 -23.12 1.80
N ALA A 144 20.05 -24.37 1.64
CA ALA A 144 19.60 -24.90 0.35
C ALA A 144 18.19 -24.42 -0.02
N LEU A 145 17.31 -24.20 0.98
CA LEU A 145 15.97 -23.63 0.78
C LEU A 145 16.00 -22.09 0.76
N ASN A 146 16.96 -21.49 1.48
CA ASN A 146 17.13 -20.05 1.52
C ASN A 146 18.58 -19.63 1.20
N PRO A 147 19.01 -19.76 -0.07
CA PRO A 147 20.39 -19.49 -0.47
C PRO A 147 20.74 -17.99 -0.48
N ASN A 148 22.03 -17.69 -0.41
CA ASN A 148 22.58 -16.34 -0.51
C ASN A 148 22.65 -15.83 -1.96
N VAL A 149 21.50 -15.73 -2.62
CA VAL A 149 21.35 -15.33 -4.03
C VAL A 149 20.07 -14.51 -4.16
N GLY A 150 20.05 -13.51 -5.05
CA GLY A 150 18.84 -12.71 -5.34
C GLY A 150 18.40 -11.83 -4.16
N LEU A 151 19.31 -11.53 -3.24
CA LEU A 151 19.04 -10.75 -2.03
C LEU A 151 19.61 -9.33 -2.16
N LYS A 152 18.98 -8.37 -1.48
CA LYS A 152 19.58 -7.09 -1.10
C LYS A 152 19.37 -6.84 0.39
N LYS A 153 20.19 -5.98 1.01
CA LYS A 153 19.88 -5.50 2.37
C LYS A 153 18.72 -4.50 2.30
N VAL A 154 17.76 -4.64 3.20
CA VAL A 154 16.62 -3.72 3.31
C VAL A 154 17.16 -2.30 3.58
N GLY A 155 16.85 -1.34 2.70
CA GLY A 155 17.30 0.05 2.84
C GLY A 155 18.66 0.38 2.22
N SER A 156 19.37 -0.59 1.63
CA SER A 156 20.67 -0.37 0.98
C SER A 156 20.65 0.70 -0.11
N GLU A 157 19.51 0.82 -0.80
CA GLU A 157 19.26 1.80 -1.84
C GLU A 157 19.08 3.24 -1.35
N LEU A 158 18.89 3.45 -0.06
CA LEU A 158 18.81 4.80 0.52
C LEU A 158 20.19 5.35 0.90
N GLY A 159 21.25 4.54 0.75
CA GLY A 159 22.61 4.95 1.09
C GLY A 159 22.81 5.22 2.59
N HIS A 160 21.97 4.65 3.46
CA HIS A 160 22.03 4.90 4.91
C HIS A 160 23.29 4.32 5.52
N THR A 161 24.26 5.19 5.82
CA THR A 161 25.47 4.84 6.54
C THR A 161 25.36 5.17 8.03
N ASN A 162 25.90 4.32 8.90
CA ASN A 162 26.15 4.64 10.30
C ASN A 162 27.10 5.84 10.46
N ASN A 163 27.32 6.28 11.69
CA ASN A 163 28.27 7.36 12.03
C ASN A 163 29.72 7.09 11.59
N ALA A 164 30.04 5.89 11.10
CA ALA A 164 31.34 5.52 10.54
C ALA A 164 31.33 5.45 8.99
N GLY A 165 30.30 5.95 8.32
CA GLY A 165 30.23 5.98 6.86
C GLY A 165 30.03 4.61 6.21
N THR A 166 29.61 3.59 6.96
CA THR A 166 29.33 2.23 6.46
C THR A 166 27.82 1.98 6.52
N PHE A 167 27.22 1.32 5.53
CA PHE A 167 25.80 0.95 5.60
C PHE A 167 25.46 0.19 6.89
N GLY A 168 24.43 0.59 7.64
CA GLY A 168 23.97 -0.10 8.86
C GLY A 168 23.91 0.75 10.14
N GLY A 169 23.88 0.09 11.31
CA GLY A 169 23.87 0.70 12.65
C GLY A 169 22.71 0.26 13.57
N GLY A 170 21.65 -0.32 13.00
CA GLY A 170 20.53 -0.99 13.69
C GLY A 170 20.45 -2.46 13.28
N LEU A 171 19.31 -3.13 13.53
CA LEU A 171 19.09 -4.49 13.01
C LEU A 171 19.14 -4.49 11.48
N GLU A 172 19.86 -5.45 10.90
CA GLU A 172 20.00 -5.57 9.44
C GLU A 172 19.28 -6.81 8.93
N PHE A 173 18.41 -6.60 7.95
CA PHE A 173 17.64 -7.64 7.26
C PHE A 173 18.01 -7.67 5.78
N ALA A 174 17.81 -8.82 5.13
CA ALA A 174 17.90 -8.95 3.68
C ALA A 174 16.59 -9.46 3.08
N THR A 175 16.21 -8.88 1.95
CA THR A 175 14.99 -9.24 1.20
C THR A 175 15.38 -9.86 -0.13
N PRO A 176 14.68 -10.92 -0.57
CA PRO A 176 14.62 -11.29 -1.98
C PRO A 176 14.08 -10.12 -2.81
N THR A 177 14.60 -9.94 -4.02
CA THR A 177 14.26 -8.78 -4.88
C THR A 177 13.60 -9.14 -6.19
N ARG A 178 13.69 -10.40 -6.62
CA ARG A 178 13.14 -10.85 -7.90
C ARG A 178 11.62 -10.98 -7.83
N PRO A 179 10.88 -10.92 -8.95
CA PRO A 179 9.44 -11.20 -8.97
C PRO A 179 9.07 -12.53 -8.31
N CYS A 180 7.84 -12.67 -7.80
CA CYS A 180 7.46 -13.81 -6.95
C CYS A 180 7.38 -15.15 -7.70
N ASP A 181 7.16 -15.14 -9.00
CA ASP A 181 7.25 -16.31 -9.88
C ASP A 181 8.69 -16.78 -10.12
N ILE A 182 9.66 -15.87 -10.02
CA ILE A 182 11.09 -16.16 -10.15
C ILE A 182 11.71 -16.55 -8.80
N ASP A 183 11.36 -15.84 -7.73
CA ASP A 183 11.82 -16.11 -6.36
C ASP A 183 10.65 -16.05 -5.37
N PRO A 184 10.03 -17.21 -5.04
CA PRO A 184 8.85 -17.24 -4.18
C PRO A 184 9.15 -16.95 -2.70
N ARG A 185 10.43 -16.79 -2.32
CA ARG A 185 10.80 -16.60 -0.92
C ARG A 185 10.26 -15.28 -0.38
N GLY A 186 9.53 -15.36 0.72
CA GLY A 186 8.98 -14.20 1.42
C GLY A 186 7.80 -13.52 0.72
N CYS A 187 7.31 -14.04 -0.40
CA CYS A 187 6.05 -13.59 -0.99
C CYS A 187 4.91 -13.91 -0.03
N ILE A 188 3.94 -13.01 0.09
CA ILE A 188 2.83 -13.14 1.04
C ILE A 188 1.55 -13.33 0.22
N ASP A 189 1.04 -14.55 0.18
CA ASP A 189 -0.11 -14.92 -0.64
C ASP A 189 -1.32 -13.99 -0.40
N GLY A 190 -1.87 -13.45 -1.49
CA GLY A 190 -2.99 -12.50 -1.47
C GLY A 190 -2.61 -11.08 -1.02
N TYR A 191 -1.34 -10.81 -0.73
CA TYR A 191 -0.86 -9.48 -0.34
C TYR A 191 0.65 -9.29 -0.62
N MET A 192 1.04 -8.59 -1.68
CA MET A 192 2.46 -8.39 -2.07
C MET A 192 3.14 -9.67 -2.60
N ASP A 193 2.43 -10.40 -3.45
CA ASP A 193 2.84 -11.63 -4.13
C ASP A 193 2.83 -11.51 -5.66
N MET A 194 2.97 -10.29 -6.18
CA MET A 194 2.99 -9.96 -7.60
C MET A 194 4.10 -10.72 -8.36
N ASP A 195 3.69 -11.36 -9.45
CA ASP A 195 4.59 -11.95 -10.43
C ASP A 195 5.17 -10.89 -11.38
N GLU A 196 6.10 -11.28 -12.25
CA GLU A 196 6.70 -10.34 -13.18
C GLU A 196 5.69 -9.64 -14.11
N ASN A 197 4.62 -10.32 -14.52
CA ASN A 197 3.59 -9.72 -15.38
C ASN A 197 2.71 -8.74 -14.60
N ASP A 198 2.34 -9.04 -13.36
CA ASP A 198 1.61 -8.14 -12.46
C ASP A 198 2.41 -6.85 -12.24
N LEU A 199 3.72 -6.99 -12.04
CA LEU A 199 4.64 -5.86 -11.88
C LEU A 199 4.72 -4.98 -13.14
N ARG A 200 4.73 -5.61 -14.33
CA ARG A 200 4.74 -4.90 -15.62
C ARG A 200 3.37 -4.33 -15.98
N HIS A 201 2.29 -4.97 -15.58
CA HIS A 201 0.92 -4.68 -15.97
C HIS A 201 -0.02 -4.64 -14.75
N PRO A 202 0.13 -3.65 -13.85
CA PRO A 202 -0.59 -3.61 -12.57
C PRO A 202 -2.13 -3.50 -12.71
N GLU A 203 -2.64 -3.16 -13.89
CA GLU A 203 -4.09 -3.19 -14.17
C GLU A 203 -4.63 -4.56 -14.60
N LEU A 204 -3.78 -5.47 -15.08
CA LEU A 204 -4.17 -6.76 -15.66
C LEU A 204 -3.99 -7.93 -14.67
N THR A 205 -4.17 -7.64 -13.38
CA THR A 205 -4.15 -8.63 -12.30
C THR A 205 -5.50 -9.35 -12.17
N ASP A 206 -5.58 -10.35 -11.29
CA ASP A 206 -6.81 -11.10 -10.99
C ASP A 206 -7.98 -10.20 -10.52
N GLU A 207 -7.67 -9.05 -9.93
CA GLU A 207 -8.65 -8.04 -9.51
C GLU A 207 -9.26 -7.25 -10.68
N ASN A 208 -8.79 -7.47 -11.91
CA ASN A 208 -9.27 -6.82 -13.15
C ASN A 208 -9.31 -5.28 -13.05
N ARG A 209 -8.25 -4.69 -12.49
CA ARG A 209 -8.11 -3.23 -12.27
C ARG A 209 -8.12 -2.40 -13.55
N TRP A 210 -8.01 -3.04 -14.71
CA TRP A 210 -8.16 -2.39 -16.02
C TRP A 210 -9.53 -1.75 -16.21
N LEU A 211 -10.59 -2.30 -15.60
CA LEU A 211 -11.88 -1.64 -15.46
C LEU A 211 -11.81 -0.71 -14.25
N ARG A 212 -11.11 0.40 -14.42
CA ARG A 212 -10.80 1.35 -13.34
C ARG A 212 -12.08 1.91 -12.73
N GLU A 213 -13.01 2.40 -13.56
CA GLU A 213 -14.30 2.90 -13.10
C GLU A 213 -15.42 2.33 -13.97
N LEU A 214 -16.55 2.03 -13.33
CA LEU A 214 -17.79 1.67 -14.00
C LEU A 214 -18.95 1.96 -13.05
N TYR A 215 -19.70 3.02 -13.32
CA TYR A 215 -20.81 3.42 -12.46
C TYR A 215 -21.98 4.02 -13.24
N LEU A 216 -23.17 3.81 -12.68
CA LEU A 216 -24.41 4.42 -13.13
C LEU A 216 -24.77 5.58 -12.21
N ASP A 217 -25.03 6.74 -12.79
CA ASP A 217 -25.59 7.90 -12.11
C ASP A 217 -27.08 8.04 -12.43
N ALA A 218 -27.88 8.46 -11.46
CA ALA A 218 -29.28 8.81 -11.64
C ALA A 218 -29.73 9.83 -10.58
N THR A 219 -30.52 10.84 -10.98
CA THR A 219 -31.06 11.84 -10.06
C THR A 219 -32.58 11.75 -10.00
N LEU A 220 -33.13 11.67 -8.78
CA LEU A 220 -34.56 11.77 -8.49
C LEU A 220 -34.89 13.19 -8.02
N PRO A 221 -35.54 14.02 -8.83
CA PRO A 221 -35.97 15.36 -8.42
C PRO A 221 -37.28 15.28 -7.61
N PHE A 222 -37.38 16.08 -6.55
CA PHE A 222 -38.59 16.23 -5.76
C PHE A 222 -39.37 17.51 -6.12
N ALA A 223 -40.64 17.55 -5.74
CA ALA A 223 -41.52 18.68 -6.04
C ALA A 223 -41.17 19.96 -5.26
N ASN A 224 -40.48 19.84 -4.12
CA ASN A 224 -40.03 20.96 -3.30
C ASN A 224 -38.72 21.60 -3.80
N GLY A 225 -38.09 21.05 -4.85
CA GLY A 225 -36.83 21.52 -5.41
C GLY A 225 -35.61 20.71 -4.99
N ASP A 226 -35.74 19.85 -3.98
CA ASP A 226 -34.66 18.95 -3.54
C ASP A 226 -34.35 17.91 -4.63
N GLU A 227 -33.13 17.37 -4.59
CA GLU A 227 -32.70 16.29 -5.47
C GLU A 227 -32.07 15.16 -4.67
N LEU A 228 -32.36 13.91 -5.04
CA LEU A 228 -31.68 12.73 -4.53
C LEU A 228 -30.87 12.10 -5.66
N ASN A 229 -29.55 12.25 -5.59
CA ASN A 229 -28.63 11.63 -6.53
C ASN A 229 -28.22 10.24 -6.03
N PHE A 230 -28.13 9.31 -6.97
CA PHE A 230 -27.65 7.97 -6.76
C PHE A 230 -26.50 7.70 -7.71
N ARG A 231 -25.43 7.12 -7.18
CA ARG A 231 -24.33 6.57 -7.95
C ARG A 231 -24.01 5.17 -7.45
N ILE A 232 -23.99 4.20 -8.35
CA ILE A 232 -23.67 2.81 -8.01
C ILE A 232 -22.65 2.22 -8.97
N GLY A 233 -21.61 1.60 -8.43
CA GLY A 233 -20.55 0.95 -9.20
C GLY A 233 -19.16 1.32 -8.71
N ARG A 234 -18.13 0.90 -9.46
CA ARG A 234 -16.73 1.21 -9.14
C ARG A 234 -16.43 2.68 -9.41
N GLN A 235 -16.12 3.43 -8.37
CA GLN A 235 -15.97 4.88 -8.40
C GLN A 235 -14.92 5.36 -7.39
N GLN A 236 -14.46 6.60 -7.56
CA GLN A 236 -13.69 7.32 -6.55
C GLN A 236 -14.59 8.28 -5.76
N VAL A 237 -14.39 8.35 -4.46
CA VAL A 237 -15.10 9.24 -3.55
C VAL A 237 -14.09 10.11 -2.82
N VAL A 238 -14.24 11.43 -2.97
CA VAL A 238 -13.32 12.41 -2.39
C VAL A 238 -14.03 13.19 -1.28
N TRP A 239 -13.47 13.13 -0.09
CA TRP A 239 -13.91 13.90 1.09
C TRP A 239 -12.91 14.97 1.53
N GLY A 240 -11.65 14.86 1.11
CA GLY A 240 -10.61 15.85 1.38
C GLY A 240 -10.84 17.17 0.64
N ARG A 241 -10.38 18.26 1.24
CA ARG A 241 -10.36 19.63 0.67
C ARG A 241 -8.94 20.19 0.56
N THR A 242 -8.05 19.79 1.46
CA THR A 242 -6.65 20.17 1.49
C THR A 242 -5.87 19.37 0.48
N ASP A 243 -4.87 20.01 -0.12
CA ASP A 243 -4.01 19.39 -1.10
C ASP A 243 -2.93 18.56 -0.38
N LEU A 244 -2.41 17.54 -1.07
CA LEU A 244 -1.29 16.67 -0.66
C LEU A 244 -1.53 15.73 0.53
N PHE A 245 -2.25 16.15 1.58
CA PHE A 245 -2.47 15.33 2.77
C PHE A 245 -3.88 14.73 2.79
N ARG A 246 -3.94 13.41 3.00
CA ARG A 246 -5.19 12.67 3.12
C ARG A 246 -5.58 12.59 4.60
N VAL A 247 -6.37 13.56 5.07
CA VAL A 247 -6.95 13.51 6.42
C VAL A 247 -8.36 12.92 6.35
N LEU A 248 -9.28 13.52 5.63
CA LEU A 248 -10.64 12.99 5.44
C LEU A 248 -10.79 12.04 4.25
N ASP A 249 -9.85 12.09 3.30
CA ASP A 249 -9.85 11.26 2.11
C ASP A 249 -9.35 9.84 2.43
N GLN A 250 -10.18 9.02 3.10
CA GLN A 250 -9.81 7.66 3.54
C GLN A 250 -10.66 6.55 2.89
N ILE A 251 -11.68 6.89 2.10
CA ILE A 251 -12.64 5.92 1.56
C ILE A 251 -11.97 5.00 0.53
N ASN A 252 -11.25 5.57 -0.44
CA ASN A 252 -10.53 4.81 -1.46
C ASN A 252 -9.10 4.47 -1.01
N PRO A 253 -8.61 3.23 -1.23
CA PRO A 253 -7.21 2.90 -1.03
C PRO A 253 -6.31 3.63 -2.04
N ILE A 254 -5.01 3.64 -1.77
CA ILE A 254 -3.97 4.24 -2.62
C ILE A 254 -3.02 3.15 -3.08
N ASP A 255 -2.64 3.27 -4.35
CA ASP A 255 -1.50 2.59 -4.94
C ASP A 255 -0.26 3.47 -4.87
N PHE A 256 0.61 3.18 -3.91
CA PHE A 256 1.89 3.86 -3.74
C PHE A 256 2.99 3.31 -4.65
N SER A 257 2.78 2.13 -5.26
CA SER A 257 3.75 1.50 -6.17
C SER A 257 3.84 2.19 -7.53
N ILE A 258 2.83 2.98 -7.89
CA ILE A 258 2.87 3.82 -9.10
C ILE A 258 3.96 4.89 -8.96
N GLN A 259 3.83 5.71 -7.92
CA GLN A 259 4.76 6.76 -7.51
C GLN A 259 4.31 7.35 -6.15
N ASN A 260 5.12 7.19 -5.11
CA ASN A 260 4.75 7.45 -3.71
C ASN A 260 3.95 8.74 -3.42
N ILE A 261 4.52 9.94 -3.69
CA ILE A 261 3.93 11.22 -3.27
C ILE A 261 3.68 12.23 -4.39
N TYR A 262 4.11 11.91 -5.62
CA TYR A 262 4.10 12.85 -6.74
C TYR A 262 3.03 12.52 -7.78
N GLU A 263 2.46 11.32 -7.77
CA GLU A 263 1.34 10.99 -8.63
C GLU A 263 0.08 11.68 -8.11
N GLU A 264 -0.74 12.18 -9.02
CA GLU A 264 -2.01 12.80 -8.68
C GLU A 264 -2.95 11.77 -8.04
N PHE A 265 -3.74 12.20 -7.04
CA PHE A 265 -4.62 11.28 -6.34
C PHE A 265 -5.75 10.71 -7.21
N GLU A 266 -6.11 11.39 -8.30
CA GLU A 266 -7.05 10.85 -9.29
C GLU A 266 -6.54 9.59 -9.99
N ASP A 267 -5.22 9.41 -10.04
CA ASP A 267 -4.54 8.27 -10.66
C ASP A 267 -4.13 7.21 -9.64
N SER A 268 -3.67 7.60 -8.45
CA SER A 268 -3.20 6.68 -7.42
C SER A 268 -4.31 6.09 -6.55
N ARG A 269 -5.51 6.70 -6.47
CA ARG A 269 -6.66 6.07 -5.81
C ARG A 269 -7.07 4.80 -6.54
N ILE A 270 -7.38 3.77 -5.77
CA ILE A 270 -7.98 2.53 -6.24
C ILE A 270 -9.51 2.69 -6.13
N PRO A 271 -10.24 2.75 -7.26
CA PRO A 271 -11.70 2.91 -7.22
C PRO A 271 -12.38 1.65 -6.70
N LEU A 272 -13.46 1.86 -5.95
CA LEU A 272 -14.21 0.81 -5.26
C LEU A 272 -15.69 0.82 -5.64
N GLY A 273 -16.32 -0.34 -5.59
CA GLY A 273 -17.74 -0.62 -5.76
C GLY A 273 -18.52 -0.02 -4.61
N ILE A 274 -18.99 1.21 -4.82
CA ILE A 274 -19.68 1.98 -3.79
C ILE A 274 -21.09 2.30 -4.28
N PHE A 275 -22.06 2.13 -3.38
CA PHE A 275 -23.35 2.79 -3.49
C PHE A 275 -23.26 4.13 -2.76
N ASN A 276 -23.49 5.21 -3.49
CA ASN A 276 -23.41 6.57 -3.03
C ASN A 276 -24.76 7.23 -3.26
N MET A 277 -25.35 7.75 -2.19
CA MET A 277 -26.61 8.47 -2.22
C MET A 277 -26.39 9.87 -1.65
N GLU A 278 -26.76 10.90 -2.41
CA GLU A 278 -26.59 12.29 -2.02
C GLU A 278 -27.94 13.02 -2.09
N TRP A 279 -28.44 13.44 -0.93
CA TRP A 279 -29.64 14.27 -0.81
C TRP A 279 -29.24 15.74 -0.78
N ARG A 280 -29.57 16.45 -1.85
CA ARG A 280 -29.27 17.86 -2.06
C ARG A 280 -30.49 18.70 -1.75
N LEU A 281 -30.41 19.51 -0.71
CA LEU A 281 -31.52 20.37 -0.26
C LEU A 281 -31.44 21.78 -0.85
N GLY A 282 -30.29 22.17 -1.40
CA GLY A 282 -30.03 23.56 -1.77
C GLY A 282 -30.03 24.48 -0.53
N GLY A 283 -30.45 25.73 -0.71
CA GLY A 283 -30.49 26.71 0.37
C GLY A 283 -31.60 26.44 1.39
N VAL A 284 -31.21 26.08 2.62
CA VAL A 284 -32.14 25.82 3.73
C VAL A 284 -31.79 26.64 4.97
N GLY A 285 -32.72 27.48 5.40
CA GLY A 285 -32.60 28.26 6.64
C GLY A 285 -31.38 29.17 6.65
N MET A 286 -30.39 28.85 7.48
CA MET A 286 -29.15 29.63 7.60
C MET A 286 -28.05 29.20 6.61
N PHE A 287 -28.25 28.11 5.88
CA PHE A 287 -27.30 27.55 4.93
C PHE A 287 -27.66 28.00 3.52
N SER A 288 -26.65 28.44 2.75
CA SER A 288 -26.81 28.76 1.33
C SER A 288 -26.90 27.52 0.46
N ASP A 289 -26.30 26.42 0.92
CA ASP A 289 -26.42 25.07 0.37
C ASP A 289 -26.25 24.05 1.50
N LEU A 290 -26.96 22.92 1.42
CA LEU A 290 -26.85 21.84 2.39
C LEU A 290 -27.15 20.47 1.75
N ASN A 291 -26.20 19.55 1.85
CA ASN A 291 -26.27 18.23 1.26
C ASN A 291 -25.92 17.15 2.30
N PHE A 292 -26.59 16.00 2.19
CA PHE A 292 -26.32 14.81 2.99
C PHE A 292 -25.94 13.65 2.10
N GLN A 293 -24.87 12.95 2.42
CA GLN A 293 -24.37 11.82 1.67
C GLN A 293 -24.34 10.57 2.55
N PHE A 294 -24.74 9.46 1.96
CA PHE A 294 -24.54 8.10 2.49
C PHE A 294 -23.70 7.30 1.49
N LEU A 295 -22.71 6.59 2.03
CA LEU A 295 -21.86 5.68 1.29
C LEU A 295 -21.99 4.28 1.86
N TRP A 296 -22.03 3.30 0.98
CA TRP A 296 -21.92 1.89 1.30
C TRP A 296 -20.95 1.25 0.31
N ASN A 297 -19.78 0.84 0.79
CA ASN A 297 -18.84 0.07 -0.01
C ASN A 297 -19.27 -1.40 0.02
N PHE A 298 -19.65 -1.92 -1.14
CA PHE A 298 -20.06 -3.31 -1.36
C PHE A 298 -18.99 -4.11 -2.10
N GLU A 299 -17.80 -3.56 -2.34
CA GLU A 299 -16.66 -4.34 -2.81
C GLU A 299 -15.96 -5.02 -1.62
N GLU A 300 -15.22 -6.09 -1.92
CA GLU A 300 -14.34 -6.74 -0.95
C GLU A 300 -13.27 -5.75 -0.45
N PHE A 301 -12.69 -6.04 0.71
CA PHE A 301 -11.66 -5.17 1.27
C PHE A 301 -10.41 -5.14 0.38
N THR A 302 -10.00 -3.94 -0.01
CA THR A 302 -8.75 -3.71 -0.74
C THR A 302 -7.80 -2.89 0.13
N PRO A 303 -6.61 -3.41 0.49
CA PRO A 303 -5.61 -2.63 1.23
C PRO A 303 -4.91 -1.60 0.34
N HIS A 304 -4.14 -0.70 0.96
CA HIS A 304 -3.16 0.09 0.21
C HIS A 304 -2.12 -0.81 -0.44
N MET A 305 -1.77 -0.51 -1.69
CA MET A 305 -0.64 -1.15 -2.37
C MET A 305 0.63 -0.38 -2.01
N LEU A 306 1.36 -0.89 -1.02
CA LEU A 306 2.60 -0.27 -0.52
C LEU A 306 3.81 -0.54 -1.43
N GLY A 307 3.65 -1.42 -2.40
CA GLY A 307 4.71 -2.00 -3.21
C GLY A 307 5.25 -3.30 -2.62
N GLN A 308 5.84 -4.13 -3.47
CA GLN A 308 6.48 -5.40 -3.16
C GLN A 308 7.99 -5.23 -2.97
N GLY A 309 8.60 -6.16 -2.22
CA GLY A 309 10.05 -6.20 -2.09
C GLY A 309 10.74 -6.38 -3.44
N GLY A 310 11.69 -5.51 -3.77
CA GLY A 310 12.38 -5.48 -5.06
C GLY A 310 11.79 -4.54 -6.11
N GLN A 311 10.64 -3.90 -5.88
CA GLN A 311 10.13 -2.86 -6.78
C GLN A 311 10.91 -1.54 -6.63
N PRO A 312 10.98 -0.70 -7.69
CA PRO A 312 11.58 0.63 -7.61
C PRO A 312 10.82 1.59 -6.68
N TYR A 313 9.49 1.48 -6.64
CA TYR A 313 8.61 2.30 -5.81
C TYR A 313 7.95 1.42 -4.77
N ASN A 314 8.42 1.57 -3.54
CA ASN A 314 7.89 0.90 -2.37
C ASN A 314 7.92 1.91 -1.22
N ILE A 315 6.75 2.31 -0.73
CA ILE A 315 6.65 3.42 0.20
C ILE A 315 7.36 3.08 1.51
N LEU A 316 8.35 3.89 1.87
CA LEU A 316 9.22 3.67 3.04
C LEU A 316 9.89 2.28 3.07
N LEU A 317 9.98 1.59 1.91
CA LEU A 317 10.49 0.22 1.78
C LEU A 317 9.70 -0.82 2.61
N ALA A 318 8.41 -0.56 2.85
CA ALA A 318 7.55 -1.46 3.60
C ALA A 318 7.51 -2.88 3.02
N GLY A 319 7.36 -3.02 1.69
CA GLY A 319 7.36 -4.33 1.04
C GLY A 319 8.70 -5.07 1.11
N ASP A 320 9.85 -4.37 1.11
CA ASP A 320 11.16 -5.01 1.32
C ASP A 320 11.26 -5.56 2.74
N LEU A 321 10.81 -4.78 3.73
CA LEU A 321 10.78 -5.23 5.12
C LEU A 321 9.83 -6.41 5.29
N PHE A 322 8.61 -6.33 4.77
CA PHE A 322 7.61 -7.39 4.92
C PHE A 322 8.03 -8.68 4.23
N ARG A 323 8.57 -8.59 3.01
CA ARG A 323 9.10 -9.75 2.29
C ARG A 323 10.29 -10.37 3.02
N SER A 324 11.17 -9.56 3.60
CA SER A 324 12.26 -10.05 4.44
C SER A 324 11.75 -10.78 5.69
N LEU A 325 10.80 -10.18 6.41
CA LEU A 325 10.21 -10.79 7.61
C LEU A 325 9.43 -12.06 7.28
N LYS A 326 8.70 -12.12 6.16
CA LYS A 326 8.03 -13.35 5.71
C LYS A 326 9.04 -14.44 5.36
N ASN A 327 10.13 -14.09 4.65
CA ASN A 327 11.19 -15.04 4.35
C ASN A 327 11.87 -15.59 5.62
N CYS A 328 12.12 -14.73 6.61
CA CYS A 328 12.62 -15.13 7.93
C CYS A 328 11.69 -16.14 8.61
N TRP A 329 10.38 -15.91 8.54
CA TRP A 329 9.40 -16.81 9.15
C TRP A 329 9.35 -18.17 8.43
N ASP A 330 9.24 -18.17 7.11
CA ASP A 330 9.02 -19.39 6.33
C ASP A 330 10.28 -20.26 6.25
N ASN A 331 11.42 -19.62 6.02
CA ASN A 331 12.65 -20.31 5.62
C ASN A 331 13.79 -20.13 6.62
N GLY A 332 13.62 -19.30 7.66
CA GLY A 332 14.71 -18.82 8.51
C GLY A 332 15.54 -17.75 7.80
N CYS A 333 16.39 -17.04 8.53
CA CYS A 333 17.19 -15.96 7.95
C CYS A 333 18.41 -15.58 8.78
N THR A 334 19.32 -14.85 8.15
CA THR A 334 20.40 -14.15 8.85
C THR A 334 19.97 -12.73 9.18
N VAL A 335 20.07 -12.36 10.46
CA VAL A 335 19.85 -10.99 10.94
C VAL A 335 21.18 -10.42 11.43
N GLY A 336 21.62 -9.32 10.82
CA GLY A 336 22.81 -8.61 11.24
C GLY A 336 22.57 -7.78 12.51
N ASN A 337 23.64 -7.56 13.28
CA ASN A 337 23.65 -6.65 14.43
C ASN A 337 22.62 -7.02 15.53
N PHE A 338 22.28 -8.30 15.71
CA PHE A 338 21.24 -8.75 16.64
C PHE A 338 21.78 -9.09 18.04
N ALA A 339 22.71 -10.06 18.13
CA ALA A 339 23.09 -10.65 19.41
C ALA A 339 24.08 -9.74 20.18
N ASN A 340 23.52 -8.82 20.95
CA ASN A 340 24.23 -7.96 21.88
C ASN A 340 24.49 -8.71 23.20
N GLY A 341 25.69 -8.61 23.76
CA GLY A 341 26.04 -9.16 25.08
C GLY A 341 26.51 -10.63 25.11
N LEU A 342 26.50 -11.34 23.96
CA LEU A 342 27.26 -12.59 23.80
C LEU A 342 28.77 -12.35 23.62
N SER A 343 29.16 -11.10 23.37
CA SER A 343 30.53 -10.62 23.45
C SER A 343 30.57 -9.32 24.27
N PRO A 344 31.63 -9.05 25.07
CA PRO A 344 31.71 -7.84 25.90
C PRO A 344 31.77 -6.51 25.14
N VAL A 345 31.87 -6.52 23.81
CA VAL A 345 32.25 -5.33 23.03
C VAL A 345 31.43 -5.10 21.75
N GLY A 346 30.40 -5.90 21.43
CA GLY A 346 29.60 -5.62 20.23
C GLY A 346 28.54 -6.65 19.87
N ASN A 347 27.87 -6.37 18.75
CA ASN A 347 26.72 -7.07 18.24
C ASN A 347 27.12 -8.07 17.16
N LEU A 348 26.66 -9.32 17.32
CA LEU A 348 26.91 -10.39 16.36
C LEU A 348 25.71 -10.58 15.43
N THR A 349 26.02 -10.96 14.19
CA THR A 349 25.04 -11.51 13.25
C THR A 349 24.45 -12.79 13.86
N THR A 350 23.22 -13.16 13.49
CA THR A 350 22.52 -14.34 14.04
C THR A 350 21.70 -15.04 12.95
N ASP A 351 21.85 -16.36 12.85
CA ASP A 351 21.03 -17.18 11.96
C ASP A 351 19.82 -17.71 12.75
N PHE A 352 18.64 -17.21 12.44
CA PHE A 352 17.38 -17.65 13.03
C PHE A 352 16.78 -18.81 12.23
N PRO A 353 16.27 -19.86 12.90
CA PRO A 353 15.50 -20.89 12.24
C PRO A 353 14.14 -20.35 11.80
N ALA A 354 13.47 -21.09 10.92
CA ALA A 354 12.10 -20.82 10.54
C ALA A 354 11.16 -20.81 11.77
N ASN A 355 10.09 -20.04 11.67
CA ASN A 355 9.04 -19.87 12.68
C ASN A 355 9.49 -19.29 14.02
N THR A 356 10.63 -18.58 14.07
CA THR A 356 11.12 -17.90 15.28
C THR A 356 10.79 -16.40 15.29
N ILE A 357 11.12 -15.70 14.21
CA ILE A 357 10.82 -14.27 14.01
C ILE A 357 10.27 -14.06 12.60
N GLY A 358 9.62 -12.93 12.36
CA GLY A 358 9.13 -12.57 11.03
C GLY A 358 7.61 -12.44 10.94
N ILE A 359 7.09 -12.46 9.72
CA ILE A 359 5.64 -12.40 9.46
C ILE A 359 5.19 -13.81 9.09
N ARG A 360 4.23 -14.35 9.84
CA ARG A 360 3.67 -15.67 9.57
C ARG A 360 2.63 -15.61 8.48
N ASN A 361 1.56 -14.86 8.71
CA ASN A 361 0.41 -14.77 7.82
C ASN A 361 -0.10 -13.33 7.69
N VAL A 362 -0.90 -13.11 6.65
CA VAL A 362 -1.76 -11.94 6.49
C VAL A 362 -3.21 -12.35 6.70
N HIS A 363 -3.97 -11.54 7.43
CA HIS A 363 -5.41 -11.72 7.63
C HIS A 363 -6.14 -10.53 7.00
N LEU A 364 -6.57 -10.72 5.76
CA LEU A 364 -7.48 -9.79 5.10
C LEU A 364 -8.88 -9.94 5.73
N PRO A 365 -9.60 -8.84 5.98
CA PRO A 365 -10.99 -8.90 6.40
C PRO A 365 -11.85 -9.70 5.42
N ASP A 366 -12.52 -10.73 5.92
CA ASP A 366 -13.48 -11.52 5.14
C ASP A 366 -14.83 -10.80 5.08
N GLY A 367 -15.39 -10.65 3.87
CA GLY A 367 -16.77 -10.22 3.67
C GLY A 367 -16.95 -9.04 2.72
N ILE A 368 -18.20 -8.90 2.27
CA ILE A 368 -18.64 -7.84 1.37
C ILE A 368 -19.61 -6.93 2.13
N GLY A 369 -19.51 -5.61 1.93
CA GLY A 369 -20.65 -4.73 2.20
C GLY A 369 -20.77 -4.24 3.64
N ASP A 370 -19.70 -4.15 4.40
CA ASP A 370 -19.75 -3.75 5.80
C ASP A 370 -19.06 -2.41 6.11
N GLN A 371 -18.64 -1.66 5.08
CA GLN A 371 -18.03 -0.34 5.25
C GLN A 371 -19.00 0.78 4.83
N PHE A 372 -19.16 1.77 5.70
CA PHE A 372 -20.19 2.80 5.57
C PHE A 372 -19.63 4.20 5.80
N GLY A 373 -20.24 5.19 5.15
CA GLY A 373 -19.90 6.60 5.30
C GLY A 373 -21.14 7.48 5.36
N LEU A 374 -21.07 8.53 6.15
CA LEU A 374 -22.05 9.61 6.23
C LEU A 374 -21.31 10.94 6.12
N ARG A 375 -21.83 11.85 5.30
CA ARG A 375 -21.32 13.22 5.21
C ARG A 375 -22.46 14.22 5.19
N MET A 376 -22.29 15.30 5.93
CA MET A 376 -23.10 16.52 5.83
C MET A 376 -22.17 17.62 5.34
N GLU A 377 -22.52 18.28 4.24
CA GLU A 377 -21.72 19.40 3.72
C GLU A 377 -22.62 20.54 3.30
N GLY A 378 -22.06 21.75 3.28
CA GLY A 378 -22.82 22.91 2.87
C GLY A 378 -22.01 24.19 2.94
N VAL A 379 -22.72 25.31 2.77
CA VAL A 379 -22.14 26.65 2.83
C VAL A 379 -22.87 27.49 3.87
N PHE A 380 -22.13 27.99 4.85
CA PHE A 380 -22.63 28.91 5.88
C PHE A 380 -21.82 30.21 5.85
N LYS A 381 -22.47 31.34 5.54
CA LYS A 381 -21.84 32.67 5.48
C LYS A 381 -20.52 32.69 4.69
N SER A 382 -20.53 32.11 3.49
CA SER A 382 -19.36 31.99 2.59
C SER A 382 -18.23 31.09 3.09
N VAL A 383 -18.46 30.31 4.14
CA VAL A 383 -17.56 29.23 4.57
C VAL A 383 -18.17 27.92 4.07
N GLY A 384 -17.45 27.23 3.21
CA GLY A 384 -17.75 25.84 2.90
C GLY A 384 -17.39 25.00 4.11
N PHE A 385 -18.24 24.03 4.49
CA PHE A 385 -17.93 23.09 5.57
C PHE A 385 -18.33 21.65 5.22
N SER A 386 -17.73 20.68 5.90
CA SER A 386 -18.23 19.31 5.95
C SER A 386 -18.08 18.71 7.34
N ILE A 387 -18.96 17.75 7.66
CA ILE A 387 -18.90 16.87 8.82
C ILE A 387 -19.04 15.46 8.26
N ASN A 388 -18.10 14.58 8.59
CA ASN A 388 -17.94 13.27 8.02
C ASN A 388 -17.88 12.23 9.14
N ALA A 389 -18.47 11.07 8.91
CA ALA A 389 -18.32 9.90 9.75
C ALA A 389 -18.15 8.68 8.84
N ALA A 390 -17.12 7.86 9.07
CA ALA A 390 -16.92 6.62 8.32
C ALA A 390 -16.56 5.47 9.25
N TYR A 391 -17.11 4.29 8.97
CA TYR A 391 -16.77 3.05 9.63
C TYR A 391 -16.25 2.06 8.59
N TYR A 392 -14.94 1.80 8.62
CA TYR A 392 -14.21 1.11 7.56
C TYR A 392 -13.05 0.31 8.14
N TYR A 393 -12.38 -0.48 7.31
CA TYR A 393 -11.13 -1.13 7.71
C TYR A 393 -9.95 -0.21 7.39
N SER A 394 -8.99 -0.12 8.30
CA SER A 394 -7.71 0.53 8.02
C SER A 394 -7.12 -0.09 6.76
N GLN A 395 -6.79 0.74 5.78
CA GLN A 395 -6.16 0.29 4.53
C GLN A 395 -4.64 0.12 4.71
N LEU A 396 -4.08 0.63 5.80
CA LEU A 396 -2.72 0.36 6.25
C LEU A 396 -2.67 -0.88 7.16
N PRO A 397 -1.64 -1.74 7.00
CA PRO A 397 -1.49 -2.95 7.81
C PRO A 397 -1.01 -2.63 9.23
N SER A 398 -1.45 -3.45 10.18
CA SER A 398 -0.98 -3.52 11.56
C SER A 398 -0.26 -4.85 11.79
N LEU A 399 0.92 -4.79 12.41
CA LEU A 399 1.68 -5.98 12.78
C LEU A 399 1.33 -6.40 14.20
N ARG A 400 0.62 -7.52 14.34
CA ARG A 400 0.23 -8.06 15.65
C ARG A 400 1.15 -9.19 16.06
N ALA A 401 1.99 -8.97 17.07
CA ALA A 401 2.83 -10.03 17.63
C ALA A 401 2.09 -10.85 18.71
N GLY A 402 2.87 -11.70 19.39
CA GLY A 402 2.33 -12.67 20.34
C GLY A 402 1.62 -13.82 19.61
N ILE A 403 2.22 -14.31 18.53
CA ILE A 403 1.81 -15.55 17.88
C ILE A 403 2.68 -16.71 18.41
N PRO A 404 2.25 -17.97 18.24
CA PRO A 404 3.09 -19.12 18.55
C PRO A 404 4.38 -19.12 17.72
N SER A 405 5.56 -19.15 18.36
CA SER A 405 6.88 -19.18 17.72
C SER A 405 7.84 -20.16 18.40
N VAL A 406 8.86 -20.59 17.65
CA VAL A 406 9.90 -21.54 18.09
C VAL A 406 10.95 -20.84 18.95
N ASP A 407 11.36 -21.47 20.05
CA ASP A 407 12.51 -21.04 20.86
C ASP A 407 13.83 -21.50 20.21
N PRO A 408 14.65 -20.58 19.68
CA PRO A 408 15.93 -20.94 19.07
C PRO A 408 17.00 -21.30 20.11
N PHE A 409 16.77 -21.07 21.41
CA PHE A 409 17.72 -21.38 22.47
C PHE A 409 17.68 -22.85 22.91
N VAL A 410 16.65 -23.61 22.49
CA VAL A 410 16.56 -25.05 22.73
C VAL A 410 16.99 -25.78 21.46
N GLY A 411 17.98 -26.68 21.55
CA GLY A 411 18.48 -27.48 20.43
C GLY A 411 17.90 -28.90 20.37
N PRO A 412 18.17 -29.65 19.28
CA PRO A 412 17.64 -30.99 19.06
C PRO A 412 17.86 -31.94 20.25
N GLY A 413 16.80 -32.65 20.66
CA GLY A 413 16.87 -33.61 21.77
C GLY A 413 16.94 -32.97 23.16
N ALA A 414 16.79 -31.66 23.28
CA ALA A 414 16.71 -30.95 24.56
C ALA A 414 15.34 -30.32 24.81
N ALA A 415 15.12 -29.97 26.08
CA ALA A 415 13.99 -29.19 26.57
C ALA A 415 14.51 -27.94 27.27
N ASN A 416 13.67 -26.91 27.34
CA ASN A 416 13.98 -25.69 28.09
C ASN A 416 14.13 -26.04 29.59
N PRO A 417 15.22 -25.61 30.27
CA PRO A 417 15.45 -25.90 31.68
C PRO A 417 14.39 -25.35 32.63
N THR A 418 13.70 -24.27 32.24
CA THR A 418 12.65 -23.62 33.07
C THR A 418 11.24 -24.06 32.69
N ASP A 419 11.04 -24.62 31.50
CA ASP A 419 9.80 -25.24 31.05
C ASP A 419 10.11 -26.53 30.25
N PRO A 420 10.12 -27.70 30.91
CA PRO A 420 10.43 -28.98 30.25
C PRO A 420 9.46 -29.38 29.13
N THR A 421 8.31 -28.72 29.01
CA THR A 421 7.35 -28.97 27.93
C THR A 421 7.69 -28.17 26.66
N ASP A 422 8.56 -27.17 26.77
CA ASP A 422 9.12 -26.43 25.66
C ASP A 422 10.34 -27.18 25.10
N THR A 423 10.18 -27.82 23.95
CA THR A 423 11.18 -28.68 23.32
C THR A 423 11.51 -28.16 21.92
N PHE A 424 12.63 -28.61 21.36
CA PHE A 424 13.10 -28.16 20.05
C PHE A 424 12.01 -28.20 18.98
N GLY A 425 11.84 -27.08 18.27
CA GLY A 425 10.90 -26.94 17.16
C GLY A 425 9.42 -26.75 17.56
N VAL A 426 9.09 -26.74 18.86
CA VAL A 426 7.71 -26.51 19.30
C VAL A 426 7.38 -25.02 19.29
N GLN A 427 6.29 -24.66 18.59
CA GLN A 427 5.76 -23.30 18.60
C GLN A 427 4.92 -23.05 19.85
N ARG A 428 5.19 -21.95 20.55
CA ARG A 428 4.44 -21.51 21.74
C ARG A 428 4.26 -20.01 21.73
N PHE A 429 3.22 -19.52 22.39
CA PHE A 429 3.05 -18.08 22.59
C PHE A 429 4.25 -17.54 23.36
N ARG A 430 4.99 -16.62 22.75
CA ARG A 430 6.15 -15.97 23.36
C ARG A 430 5.95 -14.45 23.33
N PRO A 431 5.79 -13.80 24.50
CA PRO A 431 5.61 -12.36 24.55
C PRO A 431 6.89 -11.65 24.11
N PHE A 432 6.75 -10.48 23.51
CA PHE A 432 7.85 -9.60 23.06
C PHE A 432 8.76 -10.16 21.97
N VAL A 433 8.43 -11.31 21.38
CA VAL A 433 9.15 -11.84 20.21
C VAL A 433 8.63 -11.14 18.95
N PRO A 434 9.50 -10.66 18.04
CA PRO A 434 9.10 -10.02 16.78
C PRO A 434 8.65 -11.07 15.75
N ALA A 435 7.59 -11.78 16.10
CA ALA A 435 6.86 -12.73 15.28
C ALA A 435 5.43 -12.21 15.14
N PHE A 436 4.98 -11.93 13.92
CA PHE A 436 3.79 -11.14 13.63
C PHE A 436 2.83 -11.87 12.70
N ASP A 437 1.54 -11.58 12.85
CA ASP A 437 0.58 -11.67 11.74
C ASP A 437 0.21 -10.24 11.31
N ILE A 438 -0.03 -10.03 10.02
CA ILE A 438 -0.57 -8.77 9.48
C ILE A 438 -2.10 -8.77 9.65
N HIS A 439 -2.65 -7.66 10.15
CA HIS A 439 -4.09 -7.43 10.25
C HIS A 439 -4.45 -6.02 9.76
N PHE A 440 -5.72 -5.84 9.38
CA PHE A 440 -6.29 -4.55 9.03
C PHE A 440 -7.43 -4.22 10.02
N PRO A 441 -7.18 -3.43 11.08
CA PRO A 441 -8.17 -3.18 12.12
C PRO A 441 -9.35 -2.35 11.63
N ARG A 442 -10.49 -2.46 12.30
CA ARG A 442 -11.65 -1.58 12.08
C ARG A 442 -11.38 -0.21 12.67
N VAL A 443 -11.76 0.84 11.93
CA VAL A 443 -11.60 2.23 12.33
C VAL A 443 -12.94 2.96 12.20
N LEU A 444 -13.29 3.72 13.24
CA LEU A 444 -14.33 4.74 13.19
C LEU A 444 -13.66 6.10 13.03
N LEU A 445 -13.91 6.78 11.92
CA LEU A 445 -13.49 8.15 11.66
C LEU A 445 -14.65 9.11 11.88
N ILE A 446 -14.41 10.20 12.59
CA ILE A 446 -15.26 11.38 12.65
C ILE A 446 -14.40 12.57 12.30
N GLY A 447 -14.83 13.37 11.32
CA GLY A 447 -14.00 14.47 10.85
C GLY A 447 -14.79 15.66 10.35
N THR A 448 -14.12 16.80 10.27
CA THR A 448 -14.71 18.05 9.80
C THR A 448 -13.74 18.77 8.89
N SER A 449 -14.28 19.56 7.96
CA SER A 449 -13.48 20.44 7.13
C SER A 449 -14.12 21.82 7.02
N ALA A 450 -13.29 22.81 6.74
CA ALA A 450 -13.74 24.14 6.37
C ALA A 450 -12.82 24.75 5.31
N ASP A 451 -13.39 25.48 4.36
CA ASP A 451 -12.67 26.32 3.41
C ASP A 451 -13.29 27.71 3.36
N PHE A 452 -12.42 28.72 3.34
CA PHE A 452 -12.83 30.12 3.36
C PHE A 452 -11.71 31.04 2.85
N TYR A 453 -12.12 32.21 2.35
CA TYR A 453 -11.20 33.24 1.90
C TYR A 453 -11.20 34.43 2.86
N ILE A 454 -10.01 34.88 3.26
CA ILE A 454 -9.84 36.09 4.05
C ILE A 454 -9.32 37.20 3.13
N ASP A 455 -10.20 38.15 2.82
CA ASP A 455 -9.89 39.24 1.88
C ASP A 455 -8.78 40.18 2.38
N TYR A 456 -8.73 40.46 3.69
CA TYR A 456 -7.75 41.37 4.28
C TYR A 456 -6.29 40.93 4.03
N ILE A 457 -6.03 39.62 4.04
CA ILE A 457 -4.71 39.04 3.77
C ILE A 457 -4.63 38.35 2.40
N LYS A 458 -5.67 38.52 1.57
CA LYS A 458 -5.81 37.95 0.22
C LYS A 458 -5.45 36.47 0.16
N SER A 459 -5.97 35.69 1.10
CA SER A 459 -5.54 34.30 1.31
C SER A 459 -6.74 33.35 1.40
N ALA A 460 -6.59 32.18 0.79
CA ALA A 460 -7.50 31.06 0.96
C ALA A 460 -6.97 30.14 2.06
N PHE A 461 -7.87 29.66 2.91
CA PHE A 461 -7.59 28.68 3.95
C PHE A 461 -8.42 27.44 3.71
N ARG A 462 -7.81 26.29 3.97
CA ARG A 462 -8.45 24.97 3.95
C ARG A 462 -8.01 24.25 5.20
N VAL A 463 -8.96 23.79 5.99
CA VAL A 463 -8.69 23.12 7.26
C VAL A 463 -9.42 21.80 7.27
N GLU A 464 -8.73 20.75 7.68
CA GLU A 464 -9.34 19.45 7.97
C GLU A 464 -8.93 18.97 9.34
N PHE A 465 -9.84 18.22 9.94
CA PHE A 465 -9.67 17.56 11.22
C PHE A 465 -10.30 16.18 11.15
N ALA A 466 -9.61 15.16 11.67
CA ALA A 466 -10.15 13.82 11.82
C ALA A 466 -9.76 13.27 13.19
N PHE A 467 -10.75 12.72 13.87
CA PHE A 467 -10.59 11.87 15.03
C PHE A 467 -10.91 10.44 14.61
N THR A 468 -10.03 9.50 14.96
CA THR A 468 -10.18 8.09 14.65
C THR A 468 -10.04 7.23 15.90
N ASP A 469 -10.95 6.28 16.06
CA ASP A 469 -10.98 5.27 17.12
C ASP A 469 -10.73 3.89 16.49
N GLY A 470 -9.94 3.04 17.15
CA GLY A 470 -9.59 1.69 16.66
C GLY A 470 -8.30 1.58 15.83
N GLU A 471 -7.47 2.63 15.77
CA GLU A 471 -6.17 2.53 15.10
C GLU A 471 -5.13 1.79 15.93
N GLU A 472 -4.28 1.00 15.28
CA GLU A 472 -3.23 0.22 15.94
C GLU A 472 -1.83 0.74 15.58
N PHE A 473 -0.96 0.87 16.59
CA PHE A 473 0.43 1.29 16.46
C PHE A 473 1.38 0.27 17.06
N ALA A 474 2.60 0.24 16.55
CA ALA A 474 3.68 -0.54 17.16
C ALA A 474 3.96 -0.04 18.58
N ASP A 475 3.95 -0.96 19.56
CA ASP A 475 4.15 -0.66 20.98
C ASP A 475 4.93 -1.80 21.64
N THR A 476 6.25 -1.61 21.75
CA THR A 476 7.17 -2.59 22.32
C THR A 476 7.03 -2.76 23.83
N SER A 477 6.24 -1.91 24.50
CA SER A 477 5.93 -2.07 25.92
C SER A 477 4.86 -3.15 26.18
N LYS A 478 4.16 -3.61 25.13
CA LYS A 478 3.13 -4.65 25.20
C LYS A 478 3.68 -6.00 24.75
N ALA A 479 3.19 -7.06 25.38
CA ALA A 479 3.55 -8.44 25.04
C ALA A 479 3.30 -8.80 23.56
N ARG A 480 2.31 -8.16 22.93
CA ARG A 480 1.95 -8.36 21.52
C ARG A 480 2.57 -7.33 20.57
N LEU A 481 3.45 -6.45 21.06
CA LEU A 481 4.16 -5.44 20.28
C LEU A 481 3.29 -4.42 19.53
N PHE A 482 2.00 -4.30 19.87
CA PHE A 482 1.10 -3.27 19.37
C PHE A 482 0.13 -2.81 20.47
N SER A 483 -0.40 -1.60 20.30
CA SER A 483 -1.52 -1.08 21.09
C SER A 483 -2.50 -0.33 20.21
N GLU A 484 -3.77 -0.39 20.60
CA GLU A 484 -4.85 0.41 20.02
C GLU A 484 -4.82 1.81 20.63
N SER A 485 -5.02 2.85 19.81
CA SER A 485 -4.97 4.25 20.23
C SER A 485 -5.95 5.12 19.45
N ASP A 486 -6.52 6.10 20.14
CA ASP A 486 -7.30 7.17 19.54
C ASP A 486 -6.35 8.19 18.89
N VAL A 487 -6.65 8.58 17.65
CA VAL A 487 -5.76 9.46 16.88
C VAL A 487 -6.48 10.73 16.46
N LEU A 488 -5.77 11.83 16.64
CA LEU A 488 -6.18 13.15 16.18
C LEU A 488 -5.28 13.61 15.04
N ARG A 489 -5.85 13.82 13.85
CA ARG A 489 -5.16 14.39 12.70
C ARG A 489 -5.78 15.72 12.32
N TRP A 490 -4.93 16.65 11.90
CA TRP A 490 -5.38 17.93 11.36
C TRP A 490 -4.40 18.43 10.33
N VAL A 491 -4.90 19.23 9.40
CA VAL A 491 -4.08 19.89 8.39
C VAL A 491 -4.66 21.27 8.10
N VAL A 492 -3.78 22.24 7.88
CA VAL A 492 -4.12 23.61 7.51
C VAL A 492 -3.35 23.96 6.25
N GLY A 493 -4.08 24.12 5.15
CA GLY A 493 -3.60 24.73 3.92
C GLY A 493 -3.79 26.25 3.96
N TRP A 494 -2.76 26.99 3.57
CA TRP A 494 -2.81 28.43 3.40
C TRP A 494 -2.21 28.80 2.06
N ASP A 495 -3.08 29.20 1.13
CA ASP A 495 -2.69 29.66 -0.19
C ASP A 495 -2.83 31.18 -0.29
N ARG A 496 -1.74 31.84 -0.66
CA ARG A 496 -1.75 33.25 -1.02
C ARG A 496 -1.26 33.41 -2.46
N PRO A 497 -2.14 33.77 -3.42
CA PRO A 497 -1.71 34.07 -4.78
C PRO A 497 -0.76 35.26 -4.75
N THR A 498 0.54 34.97 -4.83
CA THR A 498 1.61 35.96 -4.84
C THR A 498 2.22 35.96 -6.22
N TYR A 499 1.89 36.97 -7.02
CA TYR A 499 2.47 37.13 -8.34
C TYR A 499 3.92 37.60 -8.20
N ILE A 500 4.88 36.71 -8.41
CA ILE A 500 6.30 37.07 -8.50
C ILE A 500 6.56 37.45 -9.96
N ARG A 501 6.62 38.76 -10.24
CA ARG A 501 7.03 39.25 -11.55
C ARG A 501 8.54 39.01 -11.68
N LEU A 502 8.92 37.95 -12.38
CA LEU A 502 10.30 37.77 -12.83
C LEU A 502 10.66 38.94 -13.75
N LEU A 503 11.79 39.58 -13.44
CA LEU A 503 12.36 40.73 -14.15
C LEU A 503 12.66 40.42 -15.61
#